data_AF-A0A8T1PMQ0-F1
#
_entry.id   AF-A0A8T1PMQ0-F1
#
_cell.length_a   1.000
_cell.length_b   1.000
_cell.length_c   1.000
_cell.angle_alpha   90.00
_cell.angle_beta   90.00
_cell.angle_gamma   90.00
#
_symmetry.space_group_name_H-M   'P 1'
#
loop_
_entity.id
_entity.type
_entity.pdbx_description
1 polymer ?
#
loop_
_entity_poly.entity_id
_entity_poly.type
_entity_poly.pdbx_seq_one_letter_code
_entity_poly.pdbx_strand_id
1 'polypeptide(L)'
;MLLLCDAWNNIYHNSSQDFKNRNFLLLSCLSSSLSLCLYTFIVAIRKNVETQLVLEFHNIKMKKLTIISTQSNPHQMRTQTLSILEILVIFLAYVSIAASDRAQETFFQCLSDHSQSSPSITSVTYFPNNSSYTDVLQSYVRNLRFISPATPKPLLIVTPTHVSHIQASIICSKIHGLEVRIRSGGHDYDGLSYVSDSPFIIIDMFNLRSISVDMEDGSAWVESGATLGELYYRIAEKSKIHGFPAGVCPTVAAGGHFSGGGYGNMMRKYGLSVDNVVDAKVVDAKGRVLDRESMGEDLFWAIRGGGGASFGVILSWKIKLVGVPEIVTVFRVEKTLEQGATDIVHQWQHVADKIDEDLFIRVVVLPVNRKQCQTIKAKFVALYLGNSEDLISVMDQSFPEFGLKRQDCIEMNWIESVLFWSNYGNGTSLDVLLERQPQSEKFLKKKSDYVQNPISKKGLESIWKKMMDLKKPVLTFNPYGGKMSEISELETPFPHRAGNMYKIQYSVNWKVEGVEASKQNLDRIRGLYDYMTPFVSKSPRGSYLNYRDVDLGTNGVGNSSYSEASAWGTKYFKGNFDRLVQVKTLVDPDNFFRYEQSIPSLAPCTGVQCER
;
A
#
# COMPACT_ATOMS: atom_id res chain seq x y z
N MET A 1 54.24 22.20 -22.84
CA MET A 1 55.01 22.73 -21.70
C MET A 1 56.40 23.14 -22.21
N LEU A 2 56.48 24.24 -22.96
CA LEU A 2 57.75 24.84 -23.38
C LEU A 2 57.59 26.31 -23.86
N LEU A 3 56.56 27.03 -23.39
CA LEU A 3 56.34 28.45 -23.76
C LEU A 3 55.69 29.29 -22.63
N LEU A 4 55.88 28.92 -21.36
CA LEU A 4 55.35 29.71 -20.22
C LEU A 4 56.32 29.78 -19.03
N CYS A 5 57.65 29.79 -19.28
CA CYS A 5 58.66 29.95 -18.22
C CYS A 5 59.26 31.36 -18.09
N ASP A 6 58.88 32.33 -18.92
CA ASP A 6 59.55 33.65 -18.96
C ASP A 6 58.84 34.78 -18.20
N ALA A 7 57.82 34.50 -17.40
CA ALA A 7 57.08 35.52 -16.65
C ALA A 7 57.20 35.38 -15.12
N TRP A 8 58.32 34.87 -14.61
CA TRP A 8 58.52 34.69 -13.16
C TRP A 8 59.93 35.05 -12.69
N ASN A 9 60.51 36.13 -13.23
CA ASN A 9 61.79 36.64 -12.73
C ASN A 9 61.82 38.15 -12.47
N ASN A 10 60.67 38.81 -12.46
CA ASN A 10 60.56 40.19 -12.02
C ASN A 10 59.27 40.33 -11.24
N ILE A 11 59.37 40.30 -9.91
CA ILE A 11 58.64 41.14 -8.95
C ILE A 11 58.85 40.56 -7.53
N TYR A 12 59.73 41.26 -6.81
CA TYR A 12 59.70 41.57 -5.37
C TYR A 12 60.42 40.68 -4.34
N HIS A 13 61.62 41.21 -4.03
CA HIS A 13 62.21 41.38 -2.70
C HIS A 13 61.29 42.07 -1.67
N ASN A 14 61.55 41.76 -0.40
CA ASN A 14 61.22 42.48 0.86
C ASN A 14 59.76 42.48 1.36
N SER A 15 59.47 41.60 2.31
CA SER A 15 59.12 41.97 3.69
C SER A 15 58.83 40.74 4.55
N SER A 16 59.21 40.84 5.82
CA SER A 16 59.07 39.83 6.86
C SER A 16 57.67 39.87 7.49
N GLN A 17 56.98 38.73 7.52
CA GLN A 17 56.06 38.22 8.57
C GLN A 17 55.01 37.29 7.94
N ASP A 18 55.14 35.97 8.14
CA ASP A 18 54.08 35.09 8.65
C ASP A 18 54.41 33.61 8.44
N PHE A 19 54.50 32.87 9.54
CA PHE A 19 54.83 31.44 9.56
C PHE A 19 53.59 30.53 9.62
N LYS A 20 52.40 31.02 9.22
CA LYS A 20 51.14 30.22 9.23
C LYS A 20 50.54 29.87 7.87
N ASN A 21 51.16 30.27 6.75
CA ASN A 21 50.72 29.90 5.39
C ASN A 21 51.57 28.82 4.70
N ARG A 22 52.55 28.22 5.38
CA ARG A 22 53.46 27.21 4.77
C ARG A 22 52.86 25.80 4.66
N ASN A 23 51.77 25.47 5.37
CA ASN A 23 51.12 24.16 5.28
C ASN A 23 49.98 24.09 4.24
N PHE A 24 49.48 25.22 3.74
CA PHE A 24 48.36 25.23 2.78
C PHE A 24 48.83 24.99 1.33
N LEU A 25 50.05 25.43 0.98
CA LEU A 25 50.62 25.29 -0.37
C LEU A 25 51.27 23.92 -0.64
N LEU A 26 51.69 23.18 0.41
CA LEU A 26 52.15 21.80 0.28
C LEU A 26 50.98 20.81 0.06
N LEU A 27 49.81 21.08 0.66
CA LEU A 27 48.61 20.27 0.44
C LEU A 27 47.93 20.51 -0.92
N SER A 28 48.03 21.73 -1.49
CA SER A 28 47.50 22.01 -2.84
C SER A 28 48.36 21.42 -3.97
N CYS A 29 49.68 21.24 -3.76
CA CYS A 29 50.57 20.54 -4.69
C CYS A 29 50.43 19.00 -4.63
N LEU A 30 50.07 18.44 -3.47
CA LEU A 30 49.77 17.01 -3.31
C LEU A 30 48.38 16.61 -3.87
N SER A 31 47.38 17.50 -3.82
CA SER A 31 46.05 17.22 -4.36
C SER A 31 45.98 17.32 -5.89
N SER A 32 46.73 18.24 -6.49
CA SER A 32 46.82 18.40 -7.95
C SER A 32 47.64 17.29 -8.62
N SER A 33 48.65 16.74 -7.94
CA SER A 33 49.41 15.58 -8.42
C SER A 33 48.62 14.26 -8.29
N LEU A 34 47.82 14.07 -7.23
CA LEU A 34 46.91 12.93 -7.13
C LEU A 34 45.80 12.97 -8.18
N SER A 35 45.23 14.14 -8.46
CA SER A 35 44.19 14.30 -9.48
C SER A 35 44.73 14.05 -10.90
N LEU A 36 45.98 14.45 -11.18
CA LEU A 36 46.62 14.18 -12.47
C LEU A 36 46.98 12.69 -12.62
N CYS A 37 47.44 12.03 -11.54
CA CYS A 37 47.68 10.59 -11.50
C CYS A 37 46.38 9.78 -11.66
N LEU A 38 45.27 10.18 -11.02
CA LEU A 38 43.99 9.49 -11.15
C LEU A 38 43.41 9.65 -12.57
N TYR A 39 43.56 10.83 -13.17
CA TYR A 39 43.11 11.09 -14.54
C TYR A 39 43.97 10.34 -15.57
N THR A 40 45.30 10.27 -15.39
CA THR A 40 46.15 9.43 -16.24
C THR A 40 45.90 7.94 -16.04
N PHE A 41 45.56 7.49 -14.82
CA PHE A 41 45.20 6.10 -14.55
C PHE A 41 43.85 5.72 -15.18
N ILE A 42 42.85 6.61 -15.10
CA ILE A 42 41.53 6.42 -15.73
C ILE A 42 41.63 6.49 -17.27
N VAL A 43 42.44 7.39 -17.82
CA VAL A 43 42.71 7.46 -19.27
C VAL A 43 43.55 6.27 -19.75
N ALA A 44 44.47 5.75 -18.94
CA ALA A 44 45.23 4.54 -19.24
C ALA A 44 44.36 3.27 -19.20
N ILE A 45 43.42 3.17 -18.25
CA ILE A 45 42.42 2.09 -18.19
C ILE A 45 41.47 2.19 -19.39
N ARG A 46 40.99 3.39 -19.73
CA ARG A 46 40.09 3.60 -20.87
C ARG A 46 40.77 3.30 -22.23
N LYS A 47 42.04 3.69 -22.39
CA LYS A 47 42.85 3.33 -23.58
C LYS A 47 43.21 1.85 -23.62
N ASN A 48 43.52 1.19 -22.49
CA ASN A 48 43.80 -0.26 -22.51
C ASN A 48 42.54 -1.05 -22.86
N VAL A 49 41.37 -0.69 -22.33
CA VAL A 49 40.11 -1.37 -22.62
C VAL A 49 39.66 -1.14 -24.08
N GLU A 50 39.81 0.07 -24.62
CA GLU A 50 39.52 0.34 -26.05
C GLU A 50 40.54 -0.34 -26.99
N THR A 51 41.82 -0.43 -26.61
CA THR A 51 42.85 -1.09 -27.45
C THR A 51 42.70 -2.62 -27.42
N GLN A 52 42.26 -3.20 -26.29
CA GLN A 52 42.03 -4.64 -26.15
C GLN A 52 40.74 -5.10 -26.85
N LEU A 53 39.69 -4.28 -26.86
CA LEU A 53 38.45 -4.52 -27.63
C LEU A 53 38.66 -4.35 -29.15
N VAL A 54 39.49 -3.40 -29.60
CA VAL A 54 39.80 -3.22 -31.03
C VAL A 54 40.74 -4.31 -31.55
N LEU A 55 41.69 -4.81 -30.74
CA LEU A 55 42.56 -5.94 -31.10
C LEU A 55 41.81 -7.30 -31.14
N GLU A 56 40.79 -7.51 -30.31
CA GLU A 56 39.95 -8.71 -30.39
C GLU A 56 38.97 -8.66 -31.57
N PHE A 57 38.40 -7.48 -31.89
CA PHE A 57 37.50 -7.33 -33.05
C PHE A 57 38.23 -7.42 -34.41
N HIS A 58 39.50 -7.00 -34.50
CA HIS A 58 40.29 -7.17 -35.72
C HIS A 58 40.79 -8.62 -35.91
N ASN A 59 41.10 -9.34 -34.83
CA ASN A 59 41.54 -10.75 -34.90
C ASN A 59 40.41 -11.73 -35.22
N ILE A 60 39.15 -11.40 -34.94
CA ILE A 60 37.98 -12.23 -35.27
C ILE A 60 37.58 -12.09 -36.75
N LYS A 61 37.93 -10.98 -37.42
CA LYS A 61 37.61 -10.74 -38.85
C LYS A 61 38.67 -11.22 -39.85
N MET A 62 39.86 -11.63 -39.39
CA MET A 62 41.00 -12.06 -40.23
C MET A 62 41.43 -13.52 -40.01
N LYS A 63 40.51 -14.42 -39.59
CA LYS A 63 40.75 -15.88 -39.54
C LYS A 63 39.67 -16.67 -40.30
N LYS A 64 39.33 -16.18 -41.49
CA LYS A 64 38.57 -16.91 -42.50
C LYS A 64 39.35 -16.92 -43.82
N LEU A 65 40.56 -17.46 -43.82
CA LEU A 65 41.30 -17.90 -45.01
C LEU A 65 42.58 -18.65 -44.57
N THR A 66 42.56 -19.96 -44.76
CA THR A 66 43.70 -20.86 -45.06
C THR A 66 44.88 -20.91 -44.08
N ILE A 67 45.12 -22.08 -43.46
CA ILE A 67 46.37 -22.87 -43.58
C ILE A 67 46.19 -24.23 -42.90
N ILE A 68 46.65 -25.25 -43.64
CA ILE A 68 46.74 -26.67 -43.33
C ILE A 68 47.94 -26.94 -42.39
N SER A 69 47.78 -28.00 -41.59
CA SER A 69 48.79 -28.78 -40.84
C SER A 69 49.66 -28.09 -39.78
N THR A 70 49.39 -28.40 -38.51
CA THR A 70 50.27 -29.19 -37.62
C THR A 70 49.62 -29.30 -36.24
N GLN A 71 49.83 -30.45 -35.60
CA GLN A 71 49.13 -30.94 -34.41
C GLN A 71 49.23 -30.00 -33.20
N SER A 72 48.10 -29.52 -32.69
CA SER A 72 47.89 -29.25 -31.25
C SER A 72 46.40 -29.32 -30.91
N ASN A 73 46.10 -29.86 -29.74
CA ASN A 73 44.87 -30.58 -29.40
C ASN A 73 43.66 -29.64 -29.14
N PRO A 74 42.53 -29.73 -29.88
CA PRO A 74 41.38 -28.80 -29.76
C PRO A 74 40.59 -28.92 -28.44
N HIS A 75 40.87 -29.94 -27.62
CA HIS A 75 40.29 -30.08 -26.28
C HIS A 75 40.87 -29.11 -25.23
N GLN A 76 42.09 -28.57 -25.46
CA GLN A 76 42.83 -27.79 -24.45
C GLN A 76 42.54 -26.28 -24.51
N MET A 77 42.21 -25.73 -25.70
CA MET A 77 41.82 -24.32 -25.85
C MET A 77 40.37 -24.04 -25.41
N ARG A 78 39.47 -25.01 -25.58
CA ARG A 78 38.05 -24.88 -25.18
C ARG A 78 37.88 -24.89 -23.66
N THR A 79 38.75 -25.61 -22.95
CA THR A 79 38.79 -25.65 -21.47
C THR A 79 39.37 -24.36 -20.87
N GLN A 80 40.38 -23.75 -21.50
CA GLN A 80 40.95 -22.48 -21.02
C GLN A 80 40.00 -21.28 -21.15
N THR A 81 39.22 -21.20 -22.24
CA THR A 81 38.23 -20.12 -22.43
C THR A 81 37.01 -20.27 -21.52
N LEU A 82 36.55 -21.50 -21.25
CA LEU A 82 35.53 -21.79 -20.24
C LEU A 82 36.03 -21.41 -18.83
N SER A 83 37.29 -21.72 -18.49
CA SER A 83 37.88 -21.39 -17.19
C SER A 83 38.03 -19.89 -16.94
N ILE A 84 38.37 -19.08 -17.96
CA ILE A 84 38.46 -17.62 -17.81
C ILE A 84 37.07 -16.99 -17.61
N LEU A 85 36.04 -17.49 -18.31
CA LEU A 85 34.67 -17.01 -18.14
C LEU A 85 34.11 -17.38 -16.76
N GLU A 86 34.40 -18.59 -16.27
CA GLU A 86 34.06 -19.02 -14.91
C GLU A 86 34.75 -18.17 -13.85
N ILE A 87 36.05 -17.89 -14.01
CA ILE A 87 36.80 -17.01 -13.10
C ILE A 87 36.25 -15.57 -13.13
N LEU A 88 35.88 -15.05 -14.31
CA LEU A 88 35.30 -13.72 -14.44
C LEU A 88 33.91 -13.65 -13.77
N VAL A 89 33.09 -14.69 -13.93
CA VAL A 89 31.78 -14.78 -13.26
C VAL A 89 31.96 -14.88 -11.74
N ILE A 90 32.91 -15.68 -11.26
CA ILE A 90 33.23 -15.80 -9.83
C ILE A 90 33.75 -14.46 -9.30
N PHE A 91 34.64 -13.77 -10.02
CA PHE A 91 35.17 -12.48 -9.63
C PHE A 91 34.10 -11.39 -9.59
N LEU A 92 33.24 -11.32 -10.62
CA LEU A 92 32.10 -10.39 -10.65
C LEU A 92 31.09 -10.70 -9.54
N ALA A 93 30.87 -11.97 -9.21
CA ALA A 93 30.05 -12.39 -8.07
C ALA A 93 30.70 -11.93 -6.74
N TYR A 94 32.01 -12.14 -6.55
CA TYR A 94 32.74 -11.70 -5.36
C TYR A 94 32.73 -10.18 -5.18
N VAL A 95 32.94 -9.41 -6.25
CA VAL A 95 32.87 -7.94 -6.21
C VAL A 95 31.45 -7.47 -5.89
N SER A 96 30.42 -8.14 -6.44
CA SER A 96 29.02 -7.82 -6.15
C SER A 96 28.64 -8.12 -4.69
N ILE A 97 29.12 -9.24 -4.14
CA ILE A 97 28.90 -9.62 -2.73
C ILE A 97 29.59 -8.61 -1.81
N ALA A 98 30.87 -8.30 -2.05
CA ALA A 98 31.63 -7.36 -1.23
C ALA A 98 31.06 -5.92 -1.27
N ALA A 99 30.54 -5.48 -2.42
CA ALA A 99 29.88 -4.19 -2.55
C ALA A 99 28.53 -4.16 -1.80
N SER A 100 27.77 -5.27 -1.82
CA SER A 100 26.52 -5.43 -1.08
C SER A 100 26.74 -5.39 0.43
N ASP A 101 27.75 -6.11 0.94
CA ASP A 101 28.08 -6.13 2.37
C ASP A 101 28.47 -4.73 2.88
N ARG A 102 29.27 -3.99 2.11
CA ARG A 102 29.66 -2.62 2.47
C ARG A 102 28.50 -1.64 2.44
N ALA A 103 27.56 -1.79 1.49
CA ALA A 103 26.35 -0.96 1.43
C ALA A 103 25.42 -1.24 2.63
N GLN A 104 25.33 -2.51 3.03
CA GLN A 104 24.58 -2.92 4.21
C GLN A 104 25.18 -2.36 5.51
N GLU A 105 26.51 -2.47 5.68
CA GLU A 105 27.23 -1.91 6.84
C GLU A 105 27.06 -0.39 6.95
N THR A 106 27.18 0.33 5.83
CA THR A 106 27.02 1.79 5.83
C THR A 106 25.60 2.23 6.17
N PHE A 107 24.57 1.54 5.65
CA PHE A 107 23.19 1.83 6.03
C PHE A 107 22.92 1.51 7.50
N PHE A 108 23.45 0.40 7.99
CA PHE A 108 23.32 -0.01 9.38
C PHE A 108 23.95 1.00 10.35
N GLN A 109 25.15 1.49 10.01
CA GLN A 109 25.81 2.55 10.77
C GLN A 109 24.96 3.81 10.79
N CYS A 110 24.42 4.23 9.63
CA CYS A 110 23.52 5.37 9.54
C CYS A 110 22.30 5.22 10.47
N LEU A 111 21.65 4.05 10.47
CA LEU A 111 20.50 3.80 11.34
C LEU A 111 20.87 3.95 12.82
N SER A 112 22.04 3.44 13.21
CA SER A 112 22.54 3.50 14.58
C SER A 112 22.89 4.95 14.99
N ASP A 113 23.49 5.72 14.09
CA ASP A 113 23.90 7.11 14.34
C ASP A 113 22.70 8.07 14.45
N HIS A 114 21.61 7.77 13.73
CA HIS A 114 20.41 8.61 13.68
C HIS A 114 19.25 8.15 14.57
N SER A 115 19.39 7.04 15.29
CA SER A 115 18.40 6.56 16.25
C SER A 115 18.84 6.80 17.69
N GLN A 116 17.90 6.72 18.63
CA GLN A 116 18.25 6.71 20.06
C GLN A 116 18.96 5.40 20.41
N SER A 117 19.89 5.45 21.37
CA SER A 117 20.67 4.27 21.79
C SER A 117 19.82 3.21 22.50
N SER A 118 18.71 3.62 23.13
CA SER A 118 17.74 2.72 23.78
C SER A 118 16.32 3.23 23.54
N PRO A 119 15.40 2.39 23.00
CA PRO A 119 15.63 1.03 22.52
C PRO A 119 16.55 1.01 21.28
N SER A 120 17.29 -0.10 21.08
CA SER A 120 18.23 -0.23 19.97
C SER A 120 17.53 -0.58 18.67
N ILE A 121 17.75 0.22 17.62
CA ILE A 121 17.20 -0.05 16.27
C ILE A 121 17.74 -1.33 15.64
N THR A 122 18.96 -1.72 15.98
CA THR A 122 19.61 -2.95 15.51
C THR A 122 18.77 -4.18 15.84
N SER A 123 18.19 -4.22 17.05
CA SER A 123 17.41 -5.38 17.51
C SER A 123 16.08 -5.57 16.76
N VAL A 124 15.64 -4.53 16.03
CA VAL A 124 14.40 -4.52 15.24
C VAL A 124 14.66 -4.31 13.75
N THR A 125 15.90 -4.51 13.30
CA THR A 125 16.29 -4.42 11.89
C THR A 125 16.67 -5.80 11.36
N TYR A 126 16.08 -6.18 10.23
CA TYR A 126 16.26 -7.49 9.61
C TYR A 126 16.78 -7.33 8.18
N PHE A 127 17.97 -7.86 7.94
CA PHE A 127 18.60 -7.99 6.64
C PHE A 127 18.41 -9.41 6.08
N PRO A 128 18.59 -9.64 4.77
CA PRO A 128 18.40 -10.95 4.15
C PRO A 128 19.25 -12.08 4.74
N ASN A 129 20.38 -11.76 5.40
CA ASN A 129 21.23 -12.73 6.09
C ASN A 129 20.73 -13.12 7.50
N ASN A 130 19.77 -12.39 8.08
CA ASN A 130 19.14 -12.77 9.34
C ASN A 130 18.18 -13.95 9.12
N SER A 131 18.27 -14.97 9.97
CA SER A 131 17.41 -16.16 9.88
C SER A 131 15.91 -15.85 9.98
N SER A 132 15.53 -14.78 10.69
CA SER A 132 14.15 -14.34 10.87
C SER A 132 13.60 -13.45 9.74
N TYR A 133 14.43 -13.01 8.79
CA TYR A 133 14.03 -12.06 7.75
C TYR A 133 12.81 -12.55 6.94
N THR A 134 12.85 -13.80 6.48
CA THR A 134 11.78 -14.38 5.67
C THR A 134 10.48 -14.45 6.45
N ASP A 135 10.54 -14.88 7.71
CA ASP A 135 9.35 -14.99 8.56
C ASP A 135 8.73 -13.61 8.83
N VAL A 136 9.55 -12.61 9.14
CA VAL A 136 9.09 -11.22 9.35
C VAL A 136 8.49 -10.65 8.07
N LEU A 137 9.13 -10.89 6.92
CA LEU A 137 8.61 -10.43 5.63
C LEU A 137 7.24 -11.05 5.34
N GLN A 138 7.09 -12.37 5.52
CA GLN A 138 5.89 -13.10 5.13
C GLN A 138 4.74 -12.98 6.13
N SER A 139 5.01 -12.72 7.42
CA SER A 139 4.01 -12.71 8.50
C SER A 139 2.80 -11.79 8.26
N TYR A 140 2.96 -10.75 7.45
CA TYR A 140 1.89 -9.81 7.10
C TYR A 140 1.63 -9.71 5.59
N VAL A 141 1.99 -10.71 4.78
CA VAL A 141 1.63 -10.72 3.36
C VAL A 141 0.23 -11.31 3.18
N ARG A 142 -0.78 -10.46 3.00
CA ARG A 142 -2.19 -10.92 2.93
C ARG A 142 -2.67 -11.32 1.53
N ASN A 143 -1.84 -11.11 0.51
CA ASN A 143 -2.13 -11.50 -0.87
C ASN A 143 -0.99 -12.35 -1.43
N LEU A 144 -1.25 -13.64 -1.61
CA LEU A 144 -0.26 -14.62 -2.06
C LEU A 144 0.27 -14.37 -3.48
N ARG A 145 -0.32 -13.46 -4.26
CA ARG A 145 0.27 -13.04 -5.55
C ARG A 145 1.68 -12.48 -5.42
N PHE A 146 2.05 -12.01 -4.23
CA PHE A 146 3.28 -11.28 -3.97
C PHE A 146 4.26 -12.04 -3.06
N ILE A 147 4.09 -13.36 -2.91
CA ILE A 147 5.03 -14.20 -2.15
C ILE A 147 6.01 -14.97 -3.04
N SER A 148 5.90 -14.85 -4.37
CA SER A 148 6.74 -15.66 -5.27
C SER A 148 8.22 -15.28 -5.15
N PRO A 149 9.15 -16.19 -5.48
CA PRO A 149 10.58 -15.89 -5.54
C PRO A 149 10.92 -14.74 -6.50
N ALA A 150 10.12 -14.55 -7.56
CA ALA A 150 10.32 -13.47 -8.54
C ALA A 150 9.79 -12.11 -8.06
N THR A 151 9.00 -12.06 -6.99
CA THR A 151 8.53 -10.79 -6.44
C THR A 151 9.74 -10.03 -5.84
N PRO A 152 9.96 -8.76 -6.16
CA PRO A 152 11.02 -7.96 -5.54
C PRO A 152 10.98 -8.00 -4.01
N LYS A 153 12.15 -8.02 -3.38
CA LYS A 153 12.31 -8.14 -1.92
C LYS A 153 13.01 -6.89 -1.38
N PRO A 154 12.66 -6.43 -0.17
CA PRO A 154 13.30 -5.26 0.42
C PRO A 154 14.75 -5.56 0.81
N LEU A 155 15.61 -4.54 0.75
CA LEU A 155 17.00 -4.65 1.23
C LEU A 155 17.08 -4.91 2.74
N LEU A 156 16.10 -4.41 3.49
CA LEU A 156 15.94 -4.65 4.92
C LEU A 156 14.51 -4.31 5.37
N ILE A 157 14.17 -4.79 6.56
CA ILE A 157 12.91 -4.51 7.25
C ILE A 157 13.23 -3.91 8.61
N VAL A 158 12.61 -2.77 8.95
CA VAL A 158 12.67 -2.18 10.29
C VAL A 158 11.30 -2.35 10.94
N THR A 159 11.23 -2.94 12.13
CA THR A 159 9.98 -3.15 12.90
C THR A 159 9.93 -2.20 14.12
N PRO A 160 9.76 -0.89 13.90
CA PRO A 160 9.97 0.13 14.93
C PRO A 160 9.17 -0.14 16.20
N THR A 161 9.83 0.02 17.36
CA THR A 161 9.21 0.03 18.70
C THR A 161 9.22 1.42 19.33
N HIS A 162 9.87 2.38 18.67
CA HIS A 162 10.00 3.76 19.11
C HIS A 162 10.10 4.69 17.89
N VAL A 163 9.66 5.95 18.06
CA VAL A 163 9.59 6.93 16.97
C VAL A 163 10.96 7.23 16.35
N SER A 164 12.04 7.18 17.15
CA SER A 164 13.42 7.39 16.69
C SER A 164 13.84 6.39 15.60
N HIS A 165 13.30 5.16 15.61
CA HIS A 165 13.61 4.16 14.59
C HIS A 165 13.02 4.56 13.23
N ILE A 166 11.84 5.20 13.23
CA ILE A 166 11.18 5.69 12.02
C ILE A 166 11.92 6.89 11.48
N GLN A 167 12.29 7.84 12.35
CA GLN A 167 13.08 9.02 11.98
C GLN A 167 14.41 8.61 11.34
N ALA A 168 15.16 7.71 11.99
CA ALA A 168 16.40 7.17 11.44
C ALA A 168 16.19 6.49 10.09
N SER A 169 15.14 5.66 9.96
CA SER A 169 14.82 4.97 8.71
C SER A 169 14.56 5.96 7.56
N ILE A 170 13.80 7.03 7.81
CA ILE A 170 13.53 8.08 6.81
C ILE A 170 14.82 8.79 6.41
N ILE A 171 15.61 9.23 7.39
CA ILE A 171 16.87 9.98 7.14
C ILE A 171 17.85 9.12 6.34
N CYS A 172 18.08 7.88 6.76
CA CYS A 172 19.02 6.98 6.09
C CYS A 172 18.52 6.55 4.71
N SER A 173 17.23 6.28 4.53
CA SER A 173 16.67 6.03 3.20
C SER A 173 16.89 7.22 2.25
N LYS A 174 16.77 8.46 2.74
CA LYS A 174 17.11 9.64 1.93
C LYS A 174 18.58 9.69 1.54
N ILE A 175 19.48 9.51 2.51
CA ILE A 175 20.95 9.54 2.30
C ILE A 175 21.38 8.49 1.26
N HIS A 176 20.79 7.29 1.34
CA HIS A 176 21.16 6.15 0.49
C HIS A 176 20.30 6.03 -0.78
N GLY A 177 19.33 6.92 -1.00
CA GLY A 177 18.47 6.91 -2.18
C GLY A 177 17.56 5.67 -2.27
N LEU A 178 17.08 5.17 -1.13
CA LEU A 178 16.18 4.02 -1.05
C LEU A 178 14.73 4.46 -0.92
N GLU A 179 13.84 3.74 -1.58
CA GLU A 179 12.40 3.92 -1.36
C GLU A 179 11.95 3.29 -0.04
N VAL A 180 10.86 3.81 0.51
CA VAL A 180 10.27 3.33 1.76
C VAL A 180 8.87 2.82 1.50
N ARG A 181 8.63 1.55 1.82
CA ARG A 181 7.28 0.99 1.90
C ARG A 181 6.85 0.89 3.36
N ILE A 182 5.66 1.40 3.65
CA ILE A 182 5.11 1.43 5.01
C ILE A 182 4.07 0.32 5.11
N ARG A 183 4.28 -0.61 6.04
CA ARG A 183 3.36 -1.72 6.28
C ARG A 183 2.75 -1.61 7.67
N SER A 184 1.46 -1.88 7.78
CA SER A 184 0.77 -2.03 9.07
C SER A 184 0.17 -3.43 9.17
N GLY A 185 -1.02 -3.66 8.61
CA GLY A 185 -1.67 -4.98 8.58
C GLY A 185 -1.40 -5.78 7.30
N GLY A 186 -0.74 -5.16 6.32
CA GLY A 186 -0.35 -5.79 5.05
C GLY A 186 -1.50 -6.21 4.13
N HIS A 187 -2.66 -5.57 4.26
CA HIS A 187 -3.87 -5.81 3.46
C HIS A 187 -3.89 -5.05 2.12
N ASP A 188 -2.76 -4.50 1.65
CA ASP A 188 -2.71 -3.82 0.35
C ASP A 188 -3.03 -4.81 -0.78
N TYR A 189 -4.06 -4.49 -1.59
CA TYR A 189 -4.61 -5.42 -2.58
C TYR A 189 -3.68 -5.69 -3.76
N ASP A 190 -2.74 -4.80 -4.03
CA ASP A 190 -1.69 -5.01 -5.03
C ASP A 190 -0.28 -4.98 -4.43
N GLY A 191 -0.16 -5.25 -3.12
CA GLY A 191 1.11 -5.50 -2.43
C GLY A 191 2.01 -4.28 -2.24
N LEU A 192 1.52 -3.06 -2.48
CA LEU A 192 2.35 -1.86 -2.53
C LEU A 192 2.92 -1.44 -1.17
N SER A 193 2.47 -2.04 -0.06
CA SER A 193 3.07 -1.84 1.27
C SER A 193 4.33 -2.68 1.51
N TYR A 194 4.68 -3.62 0.62
CA TYR A 194 5.82 -4.53 0.80
C TYR A 194 6.49 -4.98 -0.50
N VAL A 195 6.12 -4.40 -1.65
CA VAL A 195 6.74 -4.63 -2.96
C VAL A 195 7.04 -3.27 -3.58
N SER A 196 8.24 -3.12 -4.17
CA SER A 196 8.63 -2.03 -5.06
C SER A 196 9.52 -2.59 -6.17
N ASP A 197 9.40 -2.04 -7.37
CA ASP A 197 10.35 -2.33 -8.46
C ASP A 197 11.71 -1.63 -8.26
N SER A 198 11.74 -0.55 -7.47
CA SER A 198 12.98 0.15 -7.10
C SER A 198 13.57 -0.41 -5.80
N PRO A 199 14.89 -0.31 -5.57
CA PRO A 199 15.51 -0.70 -4.29
C PRO A 199 14.83 0.00 -3.11
N PHE A 200 14.37 -0.80 -2.14
CA PHE A 200 13.50 -0.31 -1.09
C PHE A 200 13.73 -0.98 0.26
N ILE A 201 13.25 -0.33 1.32
CA ILE A 201 13.12 -0.90 2.67
C ILE A 201 11.65 -0.99 3.05
N ILE A 202 11.33 -1.81 4.04
CA ILE A 202 10.02 -1.80 4.70
C ILE A 202 10.15 -1.21 6.10
N ILE A 203 9.31 -0.23 6.42
CA ILE A 203 9.00 0.17 7.81
C ILE A 203 7.71 -0.56 8.20
N ASP A 204 7.83 -1.58 9.04
CA ASP A 204 6.72 -2.44 9.43
C ASP A 204 6.22 -2.11 10.84
N MET A 205 5.06 -1.46 10.89
CA MET A 205 4.51 -0.79 12.05
C MET A 205 3.89 -1.72 13.09
N PHE A 206 3.90 -3.06 12.89
CA PHE A 206 3.14 -3.98 13.75
C PHE A 206 3.51 -3.95 15.24
N ASN A 207 4.69 -3.44 15.60
CA ASN A 207 5.11 -3.25 16.99
C ASN A 207 4.53 -1.98 17.65
N LEU A 208 4.19 -0.94 16.86
CA LEU A 208 3.50 0.27 17.32
C LEU A 208 1.99 0.05 17.21
N ARG A 209 1.42 -0.59 18.23
CA ARG A 209 0.03 -1.07 18.26
C ARG A 209 -0.69 -0.78 19.59
N SER A 210 -0.18 0.16 20.37
CA SER A 210 -0.83 0.60 21.59
C SER A 210 -2.20 1.21 21.29
N ILE A 211 -3.16 0.94 22.17
CA ILE A 211 -4.52 1.48 22.12
C ILE A 211 -4.87 1.96 23.52
N SER A 212 -5.10 3.26 23.67
CA SER A 212 -5.51 3.88 24.92
C SER A 212 -6.91 4.46 24.73
N VAL A 213 -7.88 3.90 25.44
CA VAL A 213 -9.28 4.31 25.39
C VAL A 213 -9.59 5.18 26.60
N ASP A 214 -10.07 6.39 26.34
CA ASP A 214 -10.50 7.36 27.34
C ASP A 214 -12.01 7.55 27.23
N MET A 215 -12.75 7.01 28.22
CA MET A 215 -14.19 7.10 28.25
C MET A 215 -14.70 8.46 28.75
N GLU A 216 -13.87 9.26 29.42
CA GLU A 216 -14.23 10.61 29.86
C GLU A 216 -14.21 11.57 28.66
N ASP A 217 -13.21 11.47 27.79
CA ASP A 217 -13.14 12.23 26.52
C ASP A 217 -13.95 11.58 25.38
N GLY A 218 -14.48 10.37 25.59
CA GLY A 218 -15.17 9.59 24.55
C GLY A 218 -14.28 9.36 23.32
N SER A 219 -12.99 9.11 23.54
CA SER A 219 -11.98 9.05 22.48
C SER A 219 -10.98 7.91 22.71
N ALA A 220 -10.17 7.62 21.69
CA ALA A 220 -9.07 6.70 21.83
C ALA A 220 -7.85 7.14 21.02
N TRP A 221 -6.66 6.92 21.55
CA TRP A 221 -5.41 6.93 20.78
C TRP A 221 -5.11 5.52 20.28
N VAL A 222 -4.89 5.38 18.97
CA VAL A 222 -4.68 4.10 18.29
C VAL A 222 -3.41 4.21 17.45
N GLU A 223 -2.36 3.46 17.78
CA GLU A 223 -1.16 3.40 16.95
C GLU A 223 -1.42 2.65 15.64
N SER A 224 -0.74 3.06 14.56
CA SER A 224 -1.02 2.62 13.19
C SER A 224 -0.85 1.12 12.94
N GLY A 225 -0.05 0.42 13.75
CA GLY A 225 0.14 -1.02 13.71
C GLY A 225 -0.96 -1.84 14.39
N ALA A 226 -1.87 -1.18 15.13
CA ALA A 226 -3.00 -1.83 15.77
C ALA A 226 -4.01 -2.32 14.73
N THR A 227 -4.52 -3.53 14.91
CA THR A 227 -5.57 -4.11 14.07
C THR A 227 -6.95 -3.59 14.48
N LEU A 228 -7.92 -3.66 13.57
CA LEU A 228 -9.31 -3.30 13.88
C LEU A 228 -9.89 -4.24 14.94
N GLY A 229 -9.51 -5.52 14.92
CA GLY A 229 -9.89 -6.47 15.96
C GLY A 229 -9.38 -6.07 17.34
N GLU A 230 -8.09 -5.71 17.46
CA GLU A 230 -7.51 -5.18 18.69
C GLU A 230 -8.25 -3.91 19.15
N LEU A 231 -8.57 -2.99 18.23
CA LEU A 231 -9.33 -1.77 18.53
C LEU A 231 -10.72 -2.08 19.09
N TYR A 232 -11.50 -2.91 18.40
CA TYR A 232 -12.85 -3.26 18.83
C TYR A 232 -12.85 -3.96 20.17
N TYR A 233 -11.88 -4.85 20.40
CA TYR A 233 -11.69 -5.52 21.68
C TYR A 233 -11.43 -4.53 22.82
N ARG A 234 -10.49 -3.60 22.65
CA ARG A 234 -10.14 -2.60 23.68
C ARG A 234 -11.28 -1.63 23.97
N ILE A 235 -12.11 -1.27 22.98
CA ILE A 235 -13.32 -0.47 23.21
C ILE A 235 -14.32 -1.28 24.05
N ALA A 236 -14.59 -2.53 23.68
CA ALA A 236 -15.55 -3.39 24.36
C ALA A 236 -15.16 -3.72 25.82
N GLU A 237 -13.86 -3.78 26.12
CA GLU A 237 -13.36 -3.90 27.50
C GLU A 237 -13.75 -2.69 28.39
N LYS A 238 -13.91 -1.51 27.79
CA LYS A 238 -14.22 -0.28 28.50
C LYS A 238 -15.70 0.07 28.51
N SER A 239 -16.43 -0.29 27.45
CA SER A 239 -17.85 0.05 27.32
C SER A 239 -18.57 -0.90 26.35
N LYS A 240 -19.76 -1.34 26.76
CA LYS A 240 -20.67 -2.14 25.91
C LYS A 240 -21.53 -1.30 24.95
N ILE A 241 -21.59 0.01 25.18
CA ILE A 241 -22.43 0.97 24.44
C ILE A 241 -21.59 1.96 23.61
N HIS A 242 -20.32 1.62 23.36
CA HIS A 242 -19.46 2.39 22.47
C HIS A 242 -18.87 1.48 21.40
N GLY A 243 -18.70 2.04 20.21
CA GLY A 243 -18.06 1.38 19.08
C GLY A 243 -17.25 2.36 18.25
N PHE A 244 -16.75 1.89 17.10
CA PHE A 244 -16.06 2.74 16.14
C PHE A 244 -16.38 2.33 14.69
N PRO A 245 -16.78 3.26 13.79
CA PRO A 245 -17.12 2.95 12.41
C PRO A 245 -15.87 2.67 11.56
N ALA A 246 -15.47 1.40 11.50
CA ALA A 246 -14.38 0.92 10.66
C ALA A 246 -14.72 -0.42 9.97
N GLY A 247 -13.73 -1.01 9.30
CA GLY A 247 -13.89 -2.21 8.50
C GLY A 247 -14.31 -3.47 9.27
N VAL A 248 -14.94 -4.39 8.55
CA VAL A 248 -15.42 -5.68 9.12
C VAL A 248 -14.34 -6.76 9.24
N CYS A 249 -13.13 -6.52 8.72
CA CYS A 249 -12.04 -7.50 8.71
C CYS A 249 -11.09 -7.26 9.90
N PRO A 250 -11.04 -8.14 10.92
CA PRO A 250 -10.31 -7.87 12.16
C PRO A 250 -8.81 -7.63 11.96
N THR A 251 -8.17 -8.35 11.03
CA THR A 251 -6.70 -8.29 10.82
C THR A 251 -6.23 -7.11 9.97
N VAL A 252 -7.15 -6.26 9.48
CA VAL A 252 -6.79 -4.98 8.85
C VAL A 252 -6.28 -4.04 9.94
N ALA A 253 -5.27 -3.21 9.64
CA ALA A 253 -4.70 -2.29 10.63
C ALA A 253 -5.02 -0.82 10.35
N ALA A 254 -5.07 -0.03 11.43
CA ALA A 254 -5.48 1.36 11.45
C ALA A 254 -4.70 2.24 10.45
N GLY A 255 -3.37 2.07 10.35
CA GLY A 255 -2.51 2.91 9.51
C GLY A 255 -2.98 2.99 8.04
N GLY A 256 -3.09 1.84 7.37
CA GLY A 256 -3.60 1.78 6.00
C GLY A 256 -5.11 2.02 5.92
N HIS A 257 -5.88 1.50 6.88
CA HIS A 257 -7.34 1.56 6.84
C HIS A 257 -7.87 2.99 6.96
N PHE A 258 -7.47 3.70 8.01
CA PHE A 258 -7.94 5.05 8.27
C PHE A 258 -7.39 6.00 7.21
N SER A 259 -6.12 5.87 6.83
CA SER A 259 -5.56 6.83 5.88
C SER A 259 -6.16 6.77 4.47
N GLY A 260 -6.86 5.69 4.10
CA GLY A 260 -7.61 5.58 2.86
C GLY A 260 -9.13 5.72 2.99
N GLY A 261 -9.64 6.15 4.16
CA GLY A 261 -11.07 6.36 4.43
C GLY A 261 -11.60 5.45 5.54
N GLY A 262 -11.67 4.15 5.25
CA GLY A 262 -12.13 3.13 6.20
C GLY A 262 -13.65 3.09 6.32
N TYR A 263 -14.29 2.09 5.71
CA TYR A 263 -15.75 1.94 5.74
C TYR A 263 -16.16 0.63 6.39
N GLY A 264 -17.33 0.63 7.01
CA GLY A 264 -17.92 -0.52 7.67
C GLY A 264 -19.43 -0.61 7.51
N ASN A 265 -20.01 -1.50 8.30
CA ASN A 265 -21.45 -1.71 8.45
C ASN A 265 -22.15 -0.63 9.29
N MET A 266 -21.41 0.31 9.90
CA MET A 266 -21.98 1.47 10.60
C MET A 266 -21.88 2.78 9.80
N MET A 267 -21.40 2.72 8.54
CA MET A 267 -21.11 3.94 7.78
C MET A 267 -22.32 4.79 7.43
N ARG A 268 -23.52 4.19 7.38
CA ARG A 268 -24.77 4.91 7.12
C ARG A 268 -25.21 5.78 8.29
N LYS A 269 -24.84 5.43 9.53
CA LYS A 269 -25.13 6.23 10.72
C LYS A 269 -24.00 7.21 11.09
N TYR A 270 -22.75 6.74 10.97
CA TYR A 270 -21.60 7.48 11.52
C TYR A 270 -20.55 7.90 10.50
N GLY A 271 -20.75 7.62 9.20
CA GLY A 271 -19.75 7.90 8.18
C GLY A 271 -18.55 6.93 8.21
N LEU A 272 -17.42 7.37 7.66
CA LEU A 272 -16.19 6.61 7.59
C LEU A 272 -15.36 6.75 8.86
N SER A 273 -14.30 5.92 9.00
CA SER A 273 -13.33 6.06 10.09
C SER A 273 -12.71 7.46 10.08
N VAL A 274 -12.36 8.00 8.90
CA VAL A 274 -11.79 9.34 8.73
C VAL A 274 -12.69 10.48 9.17
N ASP A 275 -14.00 10.27 9.13
CA ASP A 275 -14.99 11.28 9.55
C ASP A 275 -15.06 11.37 11.09
N ASN A 276 -14.43 10.42 11.79
CA ASN A 276 -14.39 10.31 13.24
C ASN A 276 -12.96 10.44 13.81
N VAL A 277 -11.99 10.83 12.98
CA VAL A 277 -10.61 11.16 13.42
C VAL A 277 -10.56 12.64 13.80
N VAL A 278 -10.03 12.93 15.00
CA VAL A 278 -9.92 14.30 15.54
C VAL A 278 -8.48 14.81 15.68
N ASP A 279 -7.50 13.90 15.70
CA ASP A 279 -6.07 14.21 15.73
C ASP A 279 -5.27 13.02 15.16
N ALA A 280 -4.00 13.22 14.84
CA ALA A 280 -3.07 12.17 14.43
C ALA A 280 -1.62 12.60 14.72
N LYS A 281 -0.71 11.64 14.86
CA LYS A 281 0.73 11.89 14.87
C LYS A 281 1.37 11.33 13.61
N VAL A 282 2.19 12.10 12.91
CA VAL A 282 2.86 11.72 11.67
C VAL A 282 4.34 12.08 11.70
N VAL A 283 5.19 11.25 11.10
CA VAL A 283 6.58 11.60 10.80
C VAL A 283 6.68 12.04 9.34
N ASP A 284 7.09 13.28 9.13
CA ASP A 284 7.21 13.88 7.80
C ASP A 284 8.53 13.52 7.10
N ALA A 285 8.73 14.05 5.89
CA ALA A 285 9.90 13.73 5.07
C ALA A 285 11.20 14.29 5.65
N LYS A 286 11.13 15.20 6.64
CA LYS A 286 12.27 15.76 7.36
C LYS A 286 12.53 15.01 8.67
N GLY A 287 11.77 13.95 8.96
CA GLY A 287 11.87 13.20 10.21
C GLY A 287 11.26 13.94 11.41
N ARG A 288 10.45 14.97 11.21
CA ARG A 288 9.77 15.69 12.31
C ARG A 288 8.51 14.93 12.70
N VAL A 289 8.26 14.84 14.01
CA VAL A 289 6.99 14.31 14.54
C VAL A 289 6.01 15.47 14.65
N LEU A 290 4.89 15.36 13.95
CA LEU A 290 3.86 16.38 13.90
C LEU A 290 2.54 15.81 14.41
N ASP A 291 1.88 16.52 15.32
CA ASP A 291 0.46 16.35 15.66
C ASP A 291 -0.42 17.22 14.74
N ARG A 292 -1.75 17.23 14.94
CA ARG A 292 -2.66 18.03 14.10
C ARG A 292 -2.28 19.51 14.07
N GLU A 293 -1.97 20.10 15.21
CA GLU A 293 -1.61 21.52 15.32
C GLU A 293 -0.34 21.82 14.50
N SER A 294 0.73 21.05 14.73
CA SER A 294 2.02 21.28 14.07
C SER A 294 2.08 20.82 12.61
N MET A 295 1.22 19.89 12.18
CA MET A 295 1.11 19.47 10.78
C MET A 295 0.24 20.42 9.93
N GLY A 296 -0.66 21.17 10.59
CA GLY A 296 -1.63 22.04 9.95
C GLY A 296 -2.80 21.29 9.31
N GLU A 297 -3.90 22.01 9.07
CA GLU A 297 -5.16 21.41 8.62
C GLU A 297 -5.09 20.79 7.23
N ASP A 298 -4.21 21.25 6.35
CA ASP A 298 -4.06 20.70 5.00
C ASP A 298 -3.46 19.29 5.01
N LEU A 299 -2.39 19.07 5.79
CA LEU A 299 -1.82 17.73 5.95
C LEU A 299 -2.77 16.83 6.74
N PHE A 300 -3.40 17.36 7.80
CA PHE A 300 -4.40 16.63 8.56
C PHE A 300 -5.60 16.20 7.69
N TRP A 301 -6.07 17.05 6.78
CA TRP A 301 -7.07 16.71 5.77
C TRP A 301 -6.54 15.60 4.84
N ALA A 302 -5.34 15.76 4.28
CA ALA A 302 -4.79 14.83 3.29
C ALA A 302 -4.60 13.40 3.83
N ILE A 303 -4.14 13.25 5.08
CA ILE A 303 -3.97 11.92 5.68
C ILE A 303 -5.31 11.23 5.98
N ARG A 304 -6.42 11.97 6.09
CA ARG A 304 -7.76 11.45 6.37
C ARG A 304 -8.50 10.96 5.12
N GLY A 305 -7.80 10.26 4.23
CA GLY A 305 -8.41 9.61 3.07
C GLY A 305 -7.56 9.58 1.80
N GLY A 306 -6.48 10.38 1.75
CA GLY A 306 -5.59 10.51 0.58
C GLY A 306 -4.56 9.39 0.43
N GLY A 307 -4.51 8.44 1.36
CA GLY A 307 -3.50 7.39 1.42
C GLY A 307 -2.23 7.88 2.10
N GLY A 308 -2.06 7.51 3.37
CA GLY A 308 -1.02 8.08 4.26
C GLY A 308 0.40 7.91 3.73
N ALA A 309 0.66 6.81 3.01
CA ALA A 309 1.95 6.52 2.40
C ALA A 309 2.40 7.53 1.32
N SER A 310 1.53 8.45 0.88
CA SER A 310 1.93 9.57 0.01
C SER A 310 2.47 10.78 0.80
N PHE A 311 2.25 10.86 2.11
CA PHE A 311 2.45 12.08 2.89
C PHE A 311 3.38 11.90 4.10
N GLY A 312 3.50 10.70 4.64
CA GLY A 312 4.37 10.44 5.79
C GLY A 312 4.15 9.08 6.45
N VAL A 313 4.89 8.84 7.53
CA VAL A 313 4.68 7.66 8.39
C VAL A 313 3.76 8.05 9.54
N ILE A 314 2.49 7.65 9.46
CA ILE A 314 1.52 7.94 10.51
C ILE A 314 1.79 7.02 11.70
N LEU A 315 2.05 7.60 12.86
CA LEU A 315 2.33 6.90 14.11
C LEU A 315 1.05 6.46 14.80
N SER A 316 0.10 7.38 14.95
CA SER A 316 -1.14 7.13 15.68
C SER A 316 -2.27 8.06 15.27
N TRP A 317 -3.48 7.67 15.63
CA TRP A 317 -4.72 8.39 15.39
C TRP A 317 -5.43 8.65 16.72
N LYS A 318 -5.95 9.87 16.91
CA LYS A 318 -6.96 10.13 17.93
C LYS A 318 -8.34 10.05 17.27
N ILE A 319 -9.15 9.10 17.71
CA ILE A 319 -10.49 8.85 17.18
C ILE A 319 -11.54 9.22 18.21
N LYS A 320 -12.71 9.68 17.77
CA LYS A 320 -13.90 9.79 18.61
C LYS A 320 -14.69 8.49 18.52
N LEU A 321 -15.06 7.97 19.69
CA LEU A 321 -15.93 6.80 19.79
C LEU A 321 -17.37 7.22 19.53
N VAL A 322 -18.17 6.29 19.02
CA VAL A 322 -19.59 6.52 18.75
C VAL A 322 -20.44 5.70 19.70
N GLY A 323 -21.61 6.22 20.08
CA GLY A 323 -22.58 5.47 20.85
C GLY A 323 -23.15 4.30 20.04
N VAL A 324 -23.38 3.17 20.68
CA VAL A 324 -24.14 2.04 20.11
C VAL A 324 -25.14 1.56 21.17
N PRO A 325 -26.33 1.09 20.77
CA PRO A 325 -27.29 0.58 21.75
C PRO A 325 -26.76 -0.69 22.42
N GLU A 326 -27.28 -0.99 23.61
CA GLU A 326 -26.93 -2.23 24.33
C GLU A 326 -27.29 -3.48 23.52
N ILE A 327 -28.36 -3.40 22.73
CA ILE A 327 -28.84 -4.45 21.84
C ILE A 327 -28.77 -3.95 20.41
N VAL A 328 -28.07 -4.71 19.56
CA VAL A 328 -28.10 -4.61 18.11
C VAL A 328 -28.71 -5.89 17.54
N THR A 329 -29.22 -5.81 16.32
CA THR A 329 -29.81 -6.95 15.63
C THR A 329 -29.06 -7.23 14.33
N VAL A 330 -28.74 -8.49 14.08
CA VAL A 330 -28.16 -8.95 12.82
C VAL A 330 -29.04 -10.00 12.16
N PHE A 331 -28.95 -10.12 10.84
CA PHE A 331 -29.49 -11.26 10.12
C PHE A 331 -28.59 -11.67 8.94
N ARG A 332 -28.73 -12.92 8.51
CA ARG A 332 -28.12 -13.45 7.28
C ARG A 332 -29.13 -14.31 6.53
N VAL A 333 -29.64 -13.78 5.42
CA VAL A 333 -30.62 -14.47 4.57
C VAL A 333 -30.03 -14.72 3.19
N GLU A 334 -30.20 -15.92 2.66
CA GLU A 334 -29.74 -16.29 1.32
C GLU A 334 -30.93 -16.53 0.38
N LYS A 335 -30.85 -16.03 -0.85
CA LYS A 335 -31.84 -16.26 -1.92
C LYS A 335 -31.12 -16.66 -3.20
N THR A 336 -31.62 -17.68 -3.89
CA THR A 336 -31.16 -18.04 -5.23
C THR A 336 -32.05 -17.42 -6.32
N LEU A 337 -31.63 -17.47 -7.59
CA LEU A 337 -32.46 -16.96 -8.69
C LEU A 337 -33.86 -17.57 -8.71
N GLU A 338 -33.96 -18.88 -8.44
CA GLU A 338 -35.23 -19.62 -8.39
C GLU A 338 -36.12 -19.20 -7.20
N GLN A 339 -35.54 -18.50 -6.22
CA GLN A 339 -36.24 -17.95 -5.05
C GLN A 339 -36.51 -16.43 -5.21
N GLY A 340 -36.38 -15.88 -6.42
CA GLY A 340 -36.65 -14.47 -6.70
C GLY A 340 -35.50 -13.53 -6.36
N ALA A 341 -34.24 -14.00 -6.28
CA ALA A 341 -33.11 -13.16 -5.91
C ALA A 341 -32.95 -11.90 -6.80
N THR A 342 -33.22 -12.00 -8.11
CA THR A 342 -33.15 -10.84 -9.01
C THR A 342 -34.14 -9.74 -8.58
N ASP A 343 -35.37 -10.11 -8.25
CA ASP A 343 -36.40 -9.15 -7.83
C ASP A 343 -36.04 -8.48 -6.50
N ILE A 344 -35.57 -9.28 -5.53
CA ILE A 344 -35.17 -8.77 -4.23
C ILE A 344 -33.94 -7.86 -4.35
N VAL A 345 -32.93 -8.22 -5.14
CA VAL A 345 -31.77 -7.35 -5.38
C VAL A 345 -32.18 -6.09 -6.11
N HIS A 346 -33.10 -6.18 -7.08
CA HIS A 346 -33.61 -5.02 -7.79
C HIS A 346 -34.28 -4.04 -6.82
N GLN A 347 -35.18 -4.51 -5.96
CA GLN A 347 -35.83 -3.67 -4.95
C GLN A 347 -34.85 -3.13 -3.92
N TRP A 348 -33.89 -3.94 -3.47
CA TRP A 348 -32.83 -3.51 -2.57
C TRP A 348 -32.11 -2.26 -3.08
N GLN A 349 -31.84 -2.16 -4.40
CA GLN A 349 -31.21 -0.95 -4.97
C GLN A 349 -32.03 0.31 -4.73
N HIS A 350 -33.36 0.24 -4.70
CA HIS A 350 -34.21 1.41 -4.56
C HIS A 350 -34.36 1.88 -3.10
N VAL A 351 -34.17 0.97 -2.14
CA VAL A 351 -34.48 1.22 -0.73
C VAL A 351 -33.22 1.34 0.13
N ALA A 352 -32.15 0.62 -0.16
CA ALA A 352 -31.07 0.41 0.80
C ALA A 352 -30.25 1.66 1.13
N ASP A 353 -30.20 2.66 0.24
CA ASP A 353 -29.58 3.95 0.50
C ASP A 353 -30.50 4.93 1.27
N LYS A 354 -31.81 4.69 1.27
CA LYS A 354 -32.83 5.59 1.82
C LYS A 354 -33.51 5.07 3.09
N ILE A 355 -33.34 3.78 3.37
CA ILE A 355 -33.88 3.14 4.58
C ILE A 355 -33.28 3.79 5.83
N ASP A 356 -33.91 3.55 6.99
CA ASP A 356 -33.44 4.01 8.30
C ASP A 356 -31.91 3.93 8.43
N GLU A 357 -31.26 5.00 8.90
CA GLU A 357 -29.80 5.11 8.97
C GLU A 357 -29.15 4.09 9.93
N ASP A 358 -29.92 3.55 10.87
CA ASP A 358 -29.50 2.52 11.80
C ASP A 358 -29.39 1.14 11.14
N LEU A 359 -29.95 0.99 9.93
CA LEU A 359 -29.98 -0.25 9.18
C LEU A 359 -28.96 -0.26 8.04
N PHE A 360 -28.04 -1.22 8.09
CA PHE A 360 -27.11 -1.53 7.00
C PHE A 360 -27.40 -2.92 6.45
N ILE A 361 -27.69 -3.04 5.14
CA ILE A 361 -27.93 -4.32 4.48
C ILE A 361 -26.95 -4.49 3.31
N ARG A 362 -25.93 -5.33 3.48
CA ARG A 362 -25.00 -5.73 2.40
C ARG A 362 -25.61 -6.85 1.57
N VAL A 363 -25.36 -6.81 0.25
CA VAL A 363 -25.64 -7.94 -0.64
C VAL A 363 -24.33 -8.54 -1.16
N VAL A 364 -24.09 -9.83 -0.94
CA VAL A 364 -22.98 -10.58 -1.55
C VAL A 364 -23.55 -11.51 -2.61
N VAL A 365 -23.17 -11.30 -3.86
CA VAL A 365 -23.66 -12.08 -5.00
C VAL A 365 -22.54 -12.94 -5.57
N LEU A 366 -22.81 -14.22 -5.73
CA LEU A 366 -21.84 -15.20 -6.22
C LEU A 366 -22.51 -16.33 -7.02
N PRO A 367 -21.85 -16.85 -8.06
CA PRO A 367 -22.27 -18.09 -8.71
C PRO A 367 -22.08 -19.28 -7.78
N VAL A 368 -23.04 -20.21 -7.80
CA VAL A 368 -23.01 -21.47 -7.05
C VAL A 368 -23.50 -22.62 -7.92
N ASN A 369 -23.03 -23.83 -7.64
CA ASN A 369 -23.52 -25.05 -8.26
C ASN A 369 -24.55 -25.71 -7.34
N ARG A 370 -25.77 -25.94 -7.82
CA ARG A 370 -26.84 -26.60 -7.06
C ARG A 370 -27.49 -27.67 -7.93
N LYS A 371 -27.48 -28.92 -7.45
CA LYS A 371 -28.08 -30.09 -8.16
C LYS A 371 -27.70 -30.15 -9.66
N GLN A 372 -26.40 -29.97 -9.95
CA GLN A 372 -25.82 -29.98 -11.32
C GLN A 372 -26.21 -28.78 -12.22
N CYS A 373 -27.02 -27.83 -11.75
CA CYS A 373 -27.29 -26.57 -12.43
C CYS A 373 -26.51 -25.43 -11.77
N GLN A 374 -25.93 -24.55 -12.59
CA GLN A 374 -25.31 -23.32 -12.10
C GLN A 374 -26.39 -22.26 -11.88
N THR A 375 -26.33 -21.54 -10.76
CA THR A 375 -27.26 -20.44 -10.45
C THR A 375 -26.49 -19.31 -9.74
N ILE A 376 -27.17 -18.19 -9.51
CA ILE A 376 -26.66 -17.11 -8.67
C ILE A 376 -27.30 -17.20 -7.28
N LYS A 377 -26.49 -16.96 -6.25
CA LYS A 377 -26.93 -16.76 -4.88
C LYS A 377 -26.65 -15.32 -4.44
N ALA A 378 -27.66 -14.66 -3.90
CA ALA A 378 -27.54 -13.39 -3.19
C ALA A 378 -27.63 -13.65 -1.68
N LYS A 379 -26.62 -13.20 -0.93
CA LYS A 379 -26.60 -13.23 0.54
C LYS A 379 -26.81 -11.83 1.07
N PHE A 380 -27.86 -11.63 1.84
CA PHE A 380 -28.18 -10.39 2.52
C PHE A 380 -27.67 -10.50 3.96
N VAL A 381 -26.76 -9.61 4.35
CA VAL A 381 -26.17 -9.58 5.68
C VAL A 381 -26.39 -8.20 6.26
N ALA A 382 -26.97 -8.13 7.46
CA ALA A 382 -27.35 -6.86 8.04
C ALA A 382 -26.82 -6.63 9.45
N LEU A 383 -26.69 -5.35 9.78
CA LEU A 383 -26.56 -4.82 11.13
C LEU A 383 -27.65 -3.75 11.27
N TYR A 384 -28.45 -3.86 12.32
CA TYR A 384 -29.38 -2.85 12.77
C TYR A 384 -28.98 -2.39 14.16
N LEU A 385 -28.81 -1.08 14.34
CA LEU A 385 -28.50 -0.49 15.64
C LEU A 385 -29.77 -0.31 16.48
N GLY A 386 -30.40 -1.43 16.81
CA GLY A 386 -31.60 -1.53 17.63
C GLY A 386 -32.06 -2.98 17.81
N ASN A 387 -33.22 -3.18 18.44
CA ASN A 387 -33.80 -4.51 18.68
C ASN A 387 -34.50 -5.07 17.42
N SER A 388 -34.93 -6.33 17.50
CA SER A 388 -35.53 -7.06 16.37
C SER A 388 -36.96 -6.63 16.04
N GLU A 389 -37.71 -6.10 17.01
CA GLU A 389 -39.08 -5.61 16.81
C GLU A 389 -39.09 -4.32 15.97
N ASP A 390 -38.20 -3.39 16.32
CA ASP A 390 -37.99 -2.15 15.57
C ASP A 390 -37.46 -2.46 14.16
N LEU A 391 -36.50 -3.41 14.04
CA LEU A 391 -35.99 -3.85 12.74
C LEU A 391 -37.10 -4.40 11.84
N ILE A 392 -37.97 -5.27 12.36
CA ILE A 392 -39.08 -5.83 11.59
C ILE A 392 -40.02 -4.71 11.13
N SER A 393 -40.33 -3.76 12.01
CA SER A 393 -41.17 -2.61 11.67
C SER A 393 -40.58 -1.77 10.54
N VAL A 394 -39.27 -1.48 10.60
CA VAL A 394 -38.54 -0.77 9.53
C VAL A 394 -38.58 -1.55 8.22
N MET A 395 -38.37 -2.87 8.28
CA MET A 395 -38.37 -3.73 7.09
C MET A 395 -39.78 -3.88 6.48
N ASP A 396 -40.83 -4.03 7.28
CA ASP A 396 -42.21 -4.12 6.78
C ASP A 396 -42.68 -2.81 6.15
N GLN A 397 -42.22 -1.66 6.67
CA GLN A 397 -42.55 -0.36 6.12
C GLN A 397 -41.77 -0.05 4.82
N SER A 398 -40.46 -0.34 4.81
CA SER A 398 -39.55 0.17 3.78
C SER A 398 -39.11 -0.87 2.76
N PHE A 399 -39.17 -2.17 3.11
CA PHE A 399 -38.76 -3.27 2.23
C PHE A 399 -39.57 -4.57 2.47
N PRO A 400 -40.92 -4.52 2.44
CA PRO A 400 -41.78 -5.66 2.79
C PRO A 400 -41.57 -6.88 1.89
N GLU A 401 -41.19 -6.68 0.62
CA GLU A 401 -40.95 -7.76 -0.35
C GLU A 401 -39.77 -8.66 0.05
N PHE A 402 -38.89 -8.18 0.92
CA PHE A 402 -37.82 -8.99 1.47
C PHE A 402 -38.36 -10.13 2.35
N GLY A 403 -39.46 -9.88 3.05
CA GLY A 403 -40.14 -10.82 3.93
C GLY A 403 -39.28 -11.30 5.09
N LEU A 404 -38.61 -10.37 5.78
CA LEU A 404 -37.82 -10.67 6.98
C LEU A 404 -38.74 -11.23 8.07
N LYS A 405 -38.33 -12.30 8.75
CA LYS A 405 -39.07 -12.85 9.88
C LYS A 405 -38.27 -12.70 11.16
N ARG A 406 -38.97 -12.66 12.30
CA ARG A 406 -38.33 -12.60 13.63
C ARG A 406 -37.32 -13.72 13.87
N GLN A 407 -37.61 -14.92 13.38
CA GLN A 407 -36.71 -16.08 13.46
C GLN A 407 -35.40 -15.93 12.67
N ASP A 408 -35.32 -14.97 11.73
CA ASP A 408 -34.10 -14.68 10.97
C ASP A 408 -33.19 -13.68 11.72
N CYS A 409 -33.73 -13.01 12.74
CA CYS A 409 -33.07 -11.97 13.51
C CYS A 409 -32.34 -12.56 14.72
N ILE A 410 -31.15 -12.05 14.99
CA ILE A 410 -30.35 -12.42 16.16
C ILE A 410 -29.97 -11.13 16.88
N GLU A 411 -30.50 -10.97 18.08
CA GLU A 411 -30.13 -9.88 18.99
C GLU A 411 -28.84 -10.23 19.73
N MET A 412 -27.95 -9.26 19.84
CA MET A 412 -26.63 -9.40 20.46
C MET A 412 -26.10 -8.01 20.85
N ASN A 413 -24.99 -7.94 21.56
CA ASN A 413 -24.30 -6.66 21.73
C ASN A 413 -23.47 -6.31 20.48
N TRP A 414 -23.02 -5.05 20.40
CA TRP A 414 -22.27 -4.58 19.22
C TRP A 414 -21.00 -5.38 18.96
N ILE A 415 -20.22 -5.75 19.99
CA ILE A 415 -18.96 -6.47 19.81
C ILE A 415 -19.18 -7.91 19.33
N GLU A 416 -20.24 -8.58 19.75
CA GLU A 416 -20.67 -9.88 19.21
C GLU A 416 -21.04 -9.76 17.72
N SER A 417 -21.63 -8.63 17.31
CA SER A 417 -21.90 -8.38 15.89
C SER A 417 -20.62 -8.33 15.06
N VAL A 418 -19.50 -7.81 15.60
CA VAL A 418 -18.19 -7.83 14.92
C VAL A 418 -17.75 -9.27 14.61
N LEU A 419 -17.95 -10.19 15.56
CA LEU A 419 -17.69 -11.61 15.36
C LEU A 419 -18.62 -12.22 14.31
N PHE A 420 -19.91 -11.90 14.36
CA PHE A 420 -20.89 -12.35 13.36
C PHE A 420 -20.51 -11.94 11.94
N TRP A 421 -20.05 -10.70 11.76
CA TRP A 421 -19.62 -10.16 10.46
C TRP A 421 -18.31 -10.79 9.96
N SER A 422 -17.48 -11.28 10.88
CA SER A 422 -16.27 -12.06 10.59
C SER A 422 -16.56 -13.56 10.36
N ASN A 423 -17.83 -13.97 10.44
CA ASN A 423 -18.31 -15.36 10.33
C ASN A 423 -17.86 -16.30 11.45
N TYR A 424 -17.54 -15.77 12.64
CA TYR A 424 -17.41 -16.59 13.84
C TYR A 424 -18.79 -17.05 14.33
N GLY A 425 -18.83 -18.20 15.01
CA GLY A 425 -20.06 -18.73 15.59
C GLY A 425 -20.53 -17.91 16.78
N ASN A 426 -21.83 -17.94 17.07
CA ASN A 426 -22.35 -17.29 18.27
C ASN A 426 -21.71 -17.89 19.53
N GLY A 427 -21.34 -17.05 20.50
CA GLY A 427 -20.64 -17.47 21.71
C GLY A 427 -19.13 -17.72 21.57
N THR A 428 -18.52 -17.42 20.41
CA THR A 428 -17.05 -17.45 20.28
C THR A 428 -16.43 -16.41 21.21
N SER A 429 -15.31 -16.75 21.87
CA SER A 429 -14.57 -15.79 22.72
C SER A 429 -14.16 -14.56 21.90
N LEU A 430 -14.21 -13.37 22.52
CA LEU A 430 -13.74 -12.13 21.91
C LEU A 430 -12.22 -12.16 21.63
N ASP A 431 -11.47 -13.05 22.27
CA ASP A 431 -10.00 -13.15 22.10
C ASP A 431 -9.58 -13.45 20.66
N VAL A 432 -10.47 -14.03 19.84
CA VAL A 432 -10.20 -14.23 18.40
C VAL A 432 -10.00 -12.91 17.65
N LEU A 433 -10.47 -11.78 18.19
CA LEU A 433 -10.21 -10.44 17.64
C LEU A 433 -8.77 -9.98 17.86
N LEU A 434 -8.06 -10.58 18.83
CA LEU A 434 -6.65 -10.31 19.10
C LEU A 434 -5.72 -11.14 18.19
N GLU A 435 -6.26 -12.12 17.45
CA GLU A 435 -5.51 -12.88 16.46
C GLU A 435 -5.13 -11.99 15.27
N ARG A 436 -3.82 -11.94 14.97
CA ARG A 436 -3.30 -11.09 13.88
C ARG A 436 -3.13 -11.82 12.55
N GLN A 437 -3.15 -13.15 12.58
CA GLN A 437 -3.02 -13.99 11.40
C GLN A 437 -4.39 -14.43 10.89
N PRO A 438 -4.67 -14.31 9.59
CA PRO A 438 -5.92 -14.81 9.04
C PRO A 438 -5.95 -16.35 9.07
N GLN A 439 -7.14 -16.94 9.20
CA GLN A 439 -7.31 -18.40 9.15
C GLN A 439 -6.82 -19.05 7.84
N SER A 440 -6.79 -18.30 6.74
CA SER A 440 -6.20 -18.76 5.47
C SER A 440 -5.81 -17.60 4.58
N GLU A 441 -4.59 -17.65 4.07
CA GLU A 441 -4.11 -16.74 3.02
C GLU A 441 -4.52 -17.26 1.64
N LYS A 442 -4.73 -16.31 0.72
CA LYS A 442 -5.28 -16.59 -0.61
C LYS A 442 -4.60 -15.68 -1.62
N PHE A 443 -4.47 -16.18 -2.84
CA PHE A 443 -4.24 -15.28 -3.97
C PHE A 443 -5.53 -14.51 -4.23
N LEU A 444 -5.44 -13.19 -4.40
CA LEU A 444 -6.62 -12.36 -4.62
C LEU A 444 -6.38 -11.20 -5.59
N LYS A 445 -7.42 -10.84 -6.33
CA LYS A 445 -7.53 -9.55 -7.01
C LYS A 445 -8.90 -8.98 -6.70
N LYS A 446 -8.93 -7.67 -6.48
CA LYS A 446 -10.11 -6.90 -6.15
C LYS A 446 -10.16 -5.66 -7.04
N LYS A 447 -11.37 -5.15 -7.26
CA LYS A 447 -11.66 -3.87 -7.92
C LYS A 447 -12.88 -3.25 -7.25
N SER A 448 -13.21 -2.00 -7.58
CA SER A 448 -14.41 -1.35 -7.05
C SER A 448 -15.06 -0.39 -8.01
N ASP A 449 -16.37 -0.22 -7.86
CA ASP A 449 -17.18 0.78 -8.55
C ASP A 449 -18.19 1.41 -7.60
N TYR A 450 -18.75 2.53 -8.03
CA TYR A 450 -19.92 3.17 -7.42
C TYR A 450 -21.10 3.12 -8.37
N VAL A 451 -22.29 2.84 -7.84
CA VAL A 451 -23.54 2.88 -8.59
C VAL A 451 -24.33 4.12 -8.18
N GLN A 452 -24.76 4.90 -9.16
CA GLN A 452 -25.47 6.17 -8.98
C GLN A 452 -26.91 6.12 -9.50
N ASN A 453 -27.24 5.09 -10.30
CA ASN A 453 -28.58 4.84 -10.81
C ASN A 453 -28.87 3.34 -10.70
N PRO A 454 -30.12 2.94 -10.38
CA PRO A 454 -30.46 1.53 -10.22
C PRO A 454 -30.25 0.76 -11.53
N ILE A 455 -29.61 -0.40 -11.44
CA ILE A 455 -29.44 -1.31 -12.56
C ILE A 455 -30.79 -1.99 -12.82
N SER A 456 -31.31 -1.85 -14.05
CA SER A 456 -32.58 -2.47 -14.44
C SER A 456 -32.56 -3.99 -14.21
N LYS A 457 -33.74 -4.59 -13.99
CA LYS A 457 -33.89 -6.04 -13.84
C LYS A 457 -33.21 -6.84 -14.98
N LYS A 458 -33.40 -6.42 -16.24
CA LYS A 458 -32.74 -7.02 -17.41
C LYS A 458 -31.20 -6.88 -17.36
N GLY A 459 -30.70 -5.75 -16.85
CA GLY A 459 -29.28 -5.54 -16.62
C GLY A 459 -28.72 -6.46 -15.54
N LEU A 460 -29.44 -6.64 -14.42
CA LEU A 460 -29.06 -7.60 -13.39
C LEU A 460 -29.02 -9.04 -13.95
N GLU A 461 -30.04 -9.44 -14.70
CA GLU A 461 -30.08 -10.76 -15.36
C GLU A 461 -28.90 -10.98 -16.30
N SER A 462 -28.49 -9.95 -17.06
CA SER A 462 -27.34 -10.05 -17.96
C SER A 462 -26.01 -10.15 -17.18
N ILE A 463 -25.89 -9.43 -16.05
CA ILE A 463 -24.75 -9.52 -15.13
C ILE A 463 -24.67 -10.92 -14.50
N TRP A 464 -25.80 -11.48 -14.06
CA TRP A 464 -25.87 -12.85 -13.52
C TRP A 464 -25.37 -13.88 -14.52
N LYS A 465 -25.81 -13.77 -15.78
CA LYS A 465 -25.31 -14.64 -16.86
C LYS A 465 -23.80 -14.52 -17.02
N LYS A 466 -23.27 -13.29 -17.09
CA LYS A 466 -21.83 -13.05 -17.20
C LYS A 466 -21.04 -13.63 -16.00
N MET A 467 -21.56 -13.48 -14.79
CA MET A 467 -20.95 -14.05 -13.58
C MET A 467 -20.93 -15.57 -13.61
N MET A 468 -22.00 -16.21 -14.08
CA MET A 468 -22.04 -17.67 -14.26
C MET A 468 -21.03 -18.14 -15.30
N ASP A 469 -20.92 -17.46 -16.44
CA ASP A 469 -19.92 -17.76 -17.48
C ASP A 469 -18.48 -17.69 -16.93
N LEU A 470 -18.18 -16.68 -16.10
CA LEU A 470 -16.88 -16.48 -15.48
C LEU A 470 -16.65 -17.36 -14.23
N LYS A 471 -17.70 -17.93 -13.66
CA LYS A 471 -17.77 -18.90 -12.55
C LYS A 471 -17.23 -18.48 -11.18
N LYS A 472 -16.33 -17.53 -11.10
CA LYS A 472 -15.53 -17.24 -9.90
C LYS A 472 -15.71 -15.84 -9.30
N PRO A 473 -15.95 -14.78 -10.09
CA PRO A 473 -16.14 -13.46 -9.53
C PRO A 473 -17.32 -13.41 -8.53
N VAL A 474 -17.08 -12.69 -7.44
CA VAL A 474 -18.06 -12.33 -6.43
C VAL A 474 -18.25 -10.81 -6.48
N LEU A 475 -19.50 -10.36 -6.43
CA LEU A 475 -19.84 -8.95 -6.27
C LEU A 475 -20.34 -8.72 -4.84
N THR A 476 -19.89 -7.64 -4.20
CA THR A 476 -20.39 -7.23 -2.89
C THR A 476 -20.88 -5.80 -2.94
N PHE A 477 -22.18 -5.61 -2.72
CA PHE A 477 -22.86 -4.32 -2.72
C PHE A 477 -22.99 -3.81 -1.28
N ASN A 478 -22.50 -2.61 -1.01
CA ASN A 478 -22.58 -1.96 0.31
C ASN A 478 -23.37 -0.65 0.17
N PRO A 479 -24.52 -0.50 0.86
CA PRO A 479 -25.41 0.64 0.69
C PRO A 479 -24.80 1.92 1.25
N TYR A 480 -24.92 3.02 0.50
CA TYR A 480 -24.53 4.37 0.92
C TYR A 480 -25.77 5.08 1.48
N GLY A 481 -25.90 6.39 1.28
CA GLY A 481 -26.96 7.18 1.90
C GLY A 481 -26.75 7.39 3.41
N GLY A 482 -27.80 7.82 4.11
CA GLY A 482 -27.70 8.29 5.49
C GLY A 482 -26.59 9.34 5.64
N LYS A 483 -25.76 9.18 6.67
CA LYS A 483 -24.61 10.03 6.97
C LYS A 483 -23.62 10.21 5.81
N MET A 484 -23.47 9.20 4.95
CA MET A 484 -22.60 9.30 3.77
C MET A 484 -23.08 10.33 2.74
N SER A 485 -24.37 10.67 2.73
CA SER A 485 -24.94 11.71 1.87
C SER A 485 -24.95 13.10 2.52
N GLU A 486 -24.82 13.19 3.84
CA GLU A 486 -24.77 14.47 4.57
C GLU A 486 -23.38 15.11 4.52
N ILE A 487 -22.34 14.28 4.59
CA ILE A 487 -20.96 14.75 4.59
C ILE A 487 -20.58 15.25 3.20
N SER A 488 -20.05 16.47 3.13
CA SER A 488 -19.55 17.07 1.89
C SER A 488 -18.48 16.20 1.23
N GLU A 489 -18.47 16.13 -0.10
CA GLU A 489 -17.39 15.46 -0.83
C GLU A 489 -16.02 16.13 -0.65
N LEU A 490 -15.97 17.37 -0.15
CA LEU A 490 -14.74 18.12 0.10
C LEU A 490 -14.23 17.99 1.55
N GLU A 491 -15.05 17.46 2.46
CA GLU A 491 -14.76 17.39 3.92
C GLU A 491 -13.48 16.59 4.21
N THR A 492 -13.30 15.50 3.48
CA THR A 492 -12.09 14.67 3.49
C THR A 492 -11.69 14.35 2.05
N PRO A 493 -10.46 13.86 1.79
CA PRO A 493 -10.06 13.45 0.45
C PRO A 493 -10.97 12.41 -0.19
N PHE A 494 -11.68 11.61 0.61
CA PHE A 494 -12.65 10.64 0.12
C PHE A 494 -13.90 11.34 -0.43
N PRO A 495 -14.16 11.29 -1.75
CA PRO A 495 -15.14 12.16 -2.39
C PRO A 495 -16.51 11.48 -2.62
N HIS A 496 -16.61 10.16 -2.39
CA HIS A 496 -17.76 9.38 -2.84
C HIS A 496 -18.91 9.48 -1.82
N ARG A 497 -19.55 10.64 -1.78
CA ARG A 497 -20.61 11.00 -0.81
C ARG A 497 -22.00 10.96 -1.46
N ALA A 498 -22.78 12.04 -1.34
CA ALA A 498 -24.09 12.20 -1.96
C ALA A 498 -24.10 11.83 -3.46
N GLY A 499 -25.20 11.23 -3.92
CA GLY A 499 -25.37 10.76 -5.30
C GLY A 499 -24.87 9.34 -5.58
N ASN A 500 -24.21 8.68 -4.62
CA ASN A 500 -23.87 7.26 -4.71
C ASN A 500 -24.88 6.43 -3.93
N MET A 501 -25.56 5.49 -4.60
CA MET A 501 -26.53 4.59 -3.98
C MET A 501 -25.82 3.48 -3.21
N TYR A 502 -24.78 2.88 -3.81
CA TYR A 502 -23.97 1.87 -3.17
C TYR A 502 -22.62 1.70 -3.87
N LYS A 503 -21.66 1.12 -3.15
CA LYS A 503 -20.37 0.67 -3.70
C LYS A 503 -20.40 -0.81 -4.02
N ILE A 504 -19.78 -1.19 -5.13
CA ILE A 504 -19.51 -2.57 -5.52
C ILE A 504 -18.03 -2.89 -5.22
N GLN A 505 -17.77 -4.00 -4.54
CA GLN A 505 -16.48 -4.68 -4.59
C GLN A 505 -16.56 -5.87 -5.56
N TYR A 506 -15.61 -5.95 -6.48
CA TYR A 506 -15.33 -7.10 -7.32
C TYR A 506 -14.28 -7.97 -6.65
N SER A 507 -14.49 -9.28 -6.67
CA SER A 507 -13.67 -10.18 -5.87
C SER A 507 -13.42 -11.50 -6.59
N VAL A 508 -12.15 -11.81 -6.85
CA VAL A 508 -11.70 -13.14 -7.25
C VAL A 508 -10.60 -13.60 -6.30
N ASN A 509 -10.85 -14.69 -5.58
CA ASN A 509 -9.89 -15.34 -4.69
C ASN A 509 -9.58 -16.75 -5.21
N TRP A 510 -8.34 -17.22 -5.07
CA TRP A 510 -7.95 -18.57 -5.46
C TRP A 510 -6.83 -19.14 -4.58
N LYS A 511 -6.64 -20.47 -4.66
CA LYS A 511 -5.65 -21.22 -3.88
C LYS A 511 -4.51 -21.79 -4.71
N VAL A 512 -4.75 -22.06 -5.99
CA VAL A 512 -3.77 -22.70 -6.88
C VAL A 512 -2.73 -21.67 -7.31
N GLU A 513 -1.48 -21.88 -6.93
CA GLU A 513 -0.35 -21.09 -7.42
C GLU A 513 -0.10 -21.35 -8.91
N GLY A 514 0.52 -20.39 -9.59
CA GLY A 514 0.99 -20.54 -10.96
C GLY A 514 0.64 -19.35 -11.85
N VAL A 515 1.47 -19.13 -12.87
CA VAL A 515 1.32 -18.03 -13.82
C VAL A 515 -0.01 -18.13 -14.57
N GLU A 516 -0.35 -19.32 -15.06
CA GLU A 516 -1.60 -19.54 -15.81
C GLU A 516 -2.84 -19.35 -14.93
N ALA A 517 -2.83 -19.91 -13.71
CA ALA A 517 -3.90 -19.72 -12.75
C ALA A 517 -4.09 -18.23 -12.40
N SER A 518 -2.99 -17.51 -12.20
CA SER A 518 -3.02 -16.07 -11.91
C SER A 518 -3.57 -15.28 -13.09
N LYS A 519 -3.06 -15.51 -14.31
CA LYS A 519 -3.54 -14.87 -15.54
C LYS A 519 -5.04 -15.09 -15.74
N GLN A 520 -5.50 -16.34 -15.68
CA GLN A 520 -6.91 -16.67 -15.86
C GLN A 520 -7.81 -15.96 -14.83
N ASN A 521 -7.39 -15.88 -13.56
CA ASN A 521 -8.18 -15.24 -12.52
C ASN A 521 -8.18 -13.70 -12.63
N LEU A 522 -7.07 -13.11 -13.07
CA LEU A 522 -6.98 -11.68 -13.39
C LEU A 522 -7.87 -11.32 -14.59
N ASP A 523 -7.85 -12.13 -15.64
CA ASP A 523 -8.67 -11.93 -16.84
C ASP A 523 -10.17 -12.05 -16.52
N ARG A 524 -10.55 -12.96 -15.62
CA ARG A 524 -11.95 -13.08 -15.15
C ARG A 524 -12.44 -11.82 -14.45
N ILE A 525 -11.66 -11.25 -13.54
CA ILE A 525 -12.10 -10.04 -12.82
C ILE A 525 -12.09 -8.81 -13.73
N ARG A 526 -11.10 -8.67 -14.61
CA ARG A 526 -11.06 -7.61 -15.64
C ARG A 526 -12.26 -7.72 -16.57
N GLY A 527 -12.54 -8.91 -17.09
CA GLY A 527 -13.68 -9.14 -17.97
C GLY A 527 -15.05 -8.88 -17.34
N LEU A 528 -15.22 -9.08 -16.02
CA LEU A 528 -16.45 -8.66 -15.32
C LEU A 528 -16.47 -7.14 -15.09
N TYR A 529 -15.34 -6.56 -14.70
CA TYR A 529 -15.24 -5.12 -14.46
C TYR A 529 -15.52 -4.32 -15.74
N ASP A 530 -14.95 -4.71 -16.87
CA ASP A 530 -15.21 -4.10 -18.17
C ASP A 530 -16.68 -4.24 -18.57
N TYR A 531 -17.28 -5.39 -18.32
CA TYR A 531 -18.71 -5.63 -18.55
C TYR A 531 -19.61 -4.73 -17.71
N MET A 532 -19.16 -4.32 -16.53
CA MET A 532 -19.94 -3.47 -15.62
C MET A 532 -19.92 -1.98 -15.99
N THR A 533 -19.07 -1.56 -16.93
CA THR A 533 -18.90 -0.15 -17.35
C THR A 533 -20.21 0.63 -17.59
N PRO A 534 -21.23 0.11 -18.30
CA PRO A 534 -22.44 0.88 -18.57
C PRO A 534 -23.38 1.03 -17.37
N PHE A 535 -23.12 0.33 -16.26
CA PHE A 535 -24.02 0.26 -15.09
C PHE A 535 -23.53 1.07 -13.88
N VAL A 536 -22.33 1.65 -13.96
CA VAL A 536 -21.64 2.27 -12.83
C VAL A 536 -21.34 3.74 -13.12
N SER A 537 -20.80 4.45 -12.12
CA SER A 537 -20.35 5.84 -12.25
C SER A 537 -19.43 6.02 -13.47
N LYS A 538 -19.49 7.21 -14.07
CA LYS A 538 -18.70 7.56 -15.26
C LYS A 538 -18.24 9.01 -15.18
N SER A 539 -17.11 9.30 -15.82
CA SER A 539 -16.53 10.63 -15.94
C SER A 539 -16.32 11.36 -14.59
N PRO A 540 -15.47 10.84 -13.68
CA PRO A 540 -14.68 9.61 -13.80
C PRO A 540 -15.45 8.36 -13.33
N ARG A 541 -14.98 7.18 -13.73
CA ARG A 541 -15.43 5.91 -13.14
C ARG A 541 -14.79 5.76 -11.77
N GLY A 542 -15.57 6.05 -10.72
CA GLY A 542 -15.09 6.14 -9.34
C GLY A 542 -14.58 4.81 -8.80
N SER A 543 -13.50 4.86 -8.04
CA SER A 543 -12.91 3.71 -7.36
C SER A 543 -12.51 4.07 -5.93
N TYR A 544 -12.36 3.07 -5.06
CA TYR A 544 -12.02 3.25 -3.66
C TYR A 544 -10.54 2.95 -3.42
N LEU A 545 -9.79 3.93 -2.91
CA LEU A 545 -8.33 3.82 -2.70
C LEU A 545 -7.91 2.58 -1.90
N ASN A 546 -8.62 2.26 -0.81
CA ASN A 546 -8.29 1.09 0.01
C ASN A 546 -8.55 -0.24 -0.71
N TYR A 547 -9.25 -0.23 -1.84
CA TYR A 547 -9.33 -1.35 -2.77
C TYR A 547 -8.43 -1.10 -3.97
N ARG A 548 -7.15 -0.86 -3.64
CA ARG A 548 -6.10 -0.48 -4.57
C ARG A 548 -6.10 -1.38 -5.82
N ASP A 549 -6.07 -0.73 -6.97
CA ASP A 549 -6.10 -1.38 -8.27
C ASP A 549 -5.10 -0.73 -9.22
N VAL A 550 -3.95 -1.38 -9.40
CA VAL A 550 -2.90 -0.91 -10.33
C VAL A 550 -3.35 -0.94 -11.80
N ASP A 551 -4.42 -1.67 -12.15
CA ASP A 551 -4.96 -1.66 -13.52
C ASP A 551 -5.62 -0.30 -13.87
N LEU A 552 -5.85 0.60 -12.90
CA LEU A 552 -6.39 1.94 -13.16
C LEU A 552 -5.37 2.90 -13.77
N GLY A 553 -4.07 2.53 -13.71
CA GLY A 553 -2.90 3.33 -14.06
C GLY A 553 -1.92 3.36 -12.90
N THR A 554 -0.63 3.47 -13.20
CA THR A 554 0.44 3.66 -12.23
C THR A 554 1.32 4.83 -12.68
N ASN A 555 1.99 5.43 -11.71
CA ASN A 555 3.11 6.31 -11.94
C ASN A 555 4.31 5.53 -12.49
N GLY A 556 5.13 6.17 -13.33
CA GLY A 556 6.42 5.65 -13.75
C GLY A 556 7.44 5.58 -12.61
N VAL A 557 8.58 4.93 -12.89
CA VAL A 557 9.71 4.87 -11.95
C VAL A 557 10.29 6.28 -11.74
N GLY A 558 10.54 6.65 -10.49
CA GLY A 558 11.08 7.96 -10.13
C GLY A 558 9.98 9.01 -9.93
N ASN A 559 10.11 10.17 -10.59
CA ASN A 559 9.17 11.27 -10.43
C ASN A 559 7.99 11.16 -11.40
N SER A 560 6.80 11.17 -10.82
CA SER A 560 5.54 11.02 -11.51
C SER A 560 5.01 12.39 -11.96
N SER A 561 4.52 12.47 -13.20
CA SER A 561 3.88 13.70 -13.67
C SER A 561 2.44 13.80 -13.15
N TYR A 562 1.94 15.03 -12.99
CA TYR A 562 0.52 15.27 -12.69
C TYR A 562 -0.41 14.58 -13.70
N SER A 563 -0.11 14.67 -15.00
CA SER A 563 -0.97 14.09 -16.04
C SER A 563 -1.06 12.57 -15.93
N GLU A 564 0.07 11.90 -15.68
CA GLU A 564 0.10 10.44 -15.49
C GLU A 564 -0.72 10.04 -14.27
N ALA A 565 -0.49 10.71 -13.13
CA ALA A 565 -1.18 10.40 -11.89
C ALA A 565 -2.69 10.71 -11.95
N SER A 566 -3.09 11.77 -12.68
CA SER A 566 -4.49 12.17 -12.80
C SER A 566 -5.39 11.08 -13.42
N ALA A 567 -4.82 10.17 -14.22
CA ALA A 567 -5.54 9.08 -14.87
C ALA A 567 -6.16 8.09 -13.87
N TRP A 568 -5.51 7.87 -12.73
CA TRP A 568 -6.03 7.06 -11.61
C TRP A 568 -6.49 7.93 -10.44
N GLY A 569 -5.83 9.07 -10.19
CA GLY A 569 -6.09 9.96 -9.06
C GLY A 569 -7.52 10.51 -9.05
N THR A 570 -8.00 10.96 -10.21
CA THR A 570 -9.39 11.45 -10.35
C THR A 570 -10.43 10.36 -10.13
N LYS A 571 -10.10 9.08 -10.37
CA LYS A 571 -11.00 7.95 -10.07
C LYS A 571 -11.12 7.71 -8.56
N TYR A 572 -10.03 7.84 -7.81
CA TYR A 572 -10.06 7.69 -6.35
C TYR A 572 -10.63 8.92 -5.64
N PHE A 573 -10.28 10.13 -6.11
CA PHE A 573 -10.48 11.37 -5.35
C PHE A 573 -11.36 12.41 -6.05
N LYS A 574 -11.86 12.16 -7.26
CA LYS A 574 -12.64 13.13 -8.06
C LYS A 574 -11.93 14.50 -8.07
N GLY A 575 -12.62 15.58 -7.74
CA GLY A 575 -12.06 16.94 -7.66
C GLY A 575 -11.09 17.17 -6.49
N ASN A 576 -11.04 16.28 -5.50
CA ASN A 576 -10.10 16.43 -4.38
C ASN A 576 -8.64 16.11 -4.76
N PHE A 577 -8.41 15.53 -5.94
CA PHE A 577 -7.07 15.17 -6.40
C PHE A 577 -6.15 16.39 -6.48
N ASP A 578 -6.64 17.52 -6.97
CA ASP A 578 -5.85 18.74 -7.15
C ASP A 578 -5.37 19.29 -5.80
N ARG A 579 -6.25 19.32 -4.79
CA ARG A 579 -5.87 19.71 -3.43
C ARG A 579 -4.86 18.74 -2.83
N LEU A 580 -5.03 17.42 -3.03
CA LEU A 580 -4.04 16.43 -2.57
C LEU A 580 -2.65 16.70 -3.17
N VAL A 581 -2.57 17.02 -4.45
CA VAL A 581 -1.33 17.36 -5.15
C VAL A 581 -0.70 18.65 -4.59
N GLN A 582 -1.51 19.67 -4.30
CA GLN A 582 -1.05 20.90 -3.65
C GLN A 582 -0.45 20.61 -2.26
N VAL A 583 -1.16 19.84 -1.43
CA VAL A 583 -0.66 19.45 -0.10
C VAL A 583 0.63 18.64 -0.23
N LYS A 584 0.67 17.64 -1.13
CA LYS A 584 1.86 16.83 -1.40
C LYS A 584 3.07 17.70 -1.75
N THR A 585 2.87 18.66 -2.64
CA THR A 585 3.92 19.60 -3.09
C THR A 585 4.47 20.42 -1.92
N LEU A 586 3.63 20.80 -0.96
CA LEU A 586 4.03 21.58 0.21
C LEU A 586 4.79 20.75 1.25
N VAL A 587 4.29 19.54 1.56
CA VAL A 587 4.80 18.75 2.70
C VAL A 587 5.94 17.81 2.33
N ASP A 588 6.02 17.40 1.06
CA ASP A 588 7.05 16.50 0.54
C ASP A 588 7.42 16.89 -0.91
N PRO A 589 8.05 18.07 -1.11
CA PRO A 589 8.41 18.58 -2.43
C PRO A 589 9.33 17.64 -3.21
N ASP A 590 10.24 16.95 -2.52
CA ASP A 590 11.20 16.00 -3.11
C ASP A 590 10.55 14.66 -3.51
N ASN A 591 9.25 14.49 -3.24
CA ASN A 591 8.51 13.26 -3.53
C ASN A 591 9.18 12.01 -2.92
N PHE A 592 9.64 12.12 -1.67
CA PHE A 592 10.27 11.03 -0.95
C PHE A 592 9.29 9.88 -0.65
N PHE A 593 8.10 10.23 -0.13
CA PHE A 593 7.03 9.27 0.11
C PHE A 593 6.29 9.00 -1.19
N ARG A 594 6.78 8.03 -1.95
CA ARG A 594 6.21 7.65 -3.24
C ARG A 594 6.04 6.14 -3.38
N TYR A 595 5.11 5.78 -4.24
CA TYR A 595 4.84 4.43 -4.71
C TYR A 595 4.06 4.52 -6.03
N GLU A 596 3.73 3.39 -6.63
CA GLU A 596 3.16 3.29 -7.99
C GLU A 596 1.83 4.02 -8.18
N GLN A 597 1.14 4.41 -7.10
CA GLN A 597 -0.09 5.23 -7.14
C GLN A 597 -0.07 6.28 -6.02
N SER A 598 1.11 6.86 -5.73
CA SER A 598 1.23 7.97 -4.78
C SER A 598 0.81 9.29 -5.41
N ILE A 599 0.30 10.21 -4.60
CA ILE A 599 0.03 11.57 -5.05
C ILE A 599 1.34 12.21 -5.54
N PRO A 600 1.38 12.81 -6.74
CA PRO A 600 2.59 13.43 -7.26
C PRO A 600 2.88 14.78 -6.59
N SER A 601 4.16 15.18 -6.56
CA SER A 601 4.59 16.53 -6.24
C SER A 601 4.73 17.35 -7.53
N LEU A 602 4.35 18.64 -7.50
CA LEU A 602 4.58 19.59 -8.59
C LEU A 602 5.89 20.37 -8.44
N ALA A 603 6.60 20.20 -7.32
CA ALA A 603 7.84 20.91 -7.10
C ALA A 603 8.90 20.50 -8.13
N PRO A 604 9.71 21.45 -8.64
CA PRO A 604 10.89 21.09 -9.42
C PRO A 604 11.77 20.19 -8.56
N CYS A 605 12.18 19.05 -9.10
CA CYS A 605 13.07 18.14 -8.37
C CYS A 605 14.40 18.85 -8.10
N THR A 606 14.77 19.02 -6.82
CA THR A 606 16.03 19.62 -6.42
C THR A 606 16.89 18.60 -5.67
N GLY A 607 18.02 18.18 -6.26
CA GLY A 607 19.04 17.37 -5.58
C GLY A 607 19.49 16.09 -6.31
N VAL A 608 20.34 15.30 -5.66
CA VAL A 608 21.01 14.09 -6.22
C VAL A 608 20.03 12.99 -6.63
N GLN A 609 18.82 12.97 -6.04
CA GLN A 609 17.77 12.00 -6.40
C GLN A 609 17.14 12.25 -7.78
N CYS A 610 17.43 13.39 -8.41
CA CYS A 610 16.92 13.76 -9.74
C CYS A 610 17.86 13.36 -10.89
N GLU A 611 19.11 12.99 -10.60
CA GLU A 611 20.15 12.70 -11.60
C GLU A 611 20.22 11.20 -11.99
N ARG A 612 19.27 10.36 -11.55
CA ARG A 612 19.23 8.93 -11.86
C ARG A 612 18.05 8.53 -12.73
#